data_AF-A0A9E0KGI5-F1
#
_entry.id   AF-A0A9E0KGI5-F1
#
_cell.length_a   1.000
_cell.length_b   1.000
_cell.length_c   1.000
_cell.angle_alpha   90.00
_cell.angle_beta   90.00
_cell.angle_gamma   90.00
#
_symmetry.space_group_name_H-M   'P 1'
#
loop_
_entity.id
_entity.type
_entity.pdbx_description
1 polymer ?
#
loop_
_entity_poly.entity_id
_entity_poly.type
_entity_poly.pdbx_seq_one_letter_code
_entity_poly.pdbx_strand_id
1 'polypeptide(L)'
;FTTTGVWGAGVSIPASSFPTEYQTFISIAYPSIAAAGKVILNQHIDDVAYINEVINKTKNTYTVNNEKVFMLGASMGGAMAYKYAFSANPQITAMAIISGFKGAEVSTSGDFPVATCHFHSTNDEVVVYNGTTFNTPIQDLVTLLSGKNHTTTAEVIAIPNATEEDNMTVTAYDYQTASKPRFLFYKIEGANHMLTGLKDITIFTEALKFFNNEPILTSITDTYVAQVNVSPNPTSDYIYVSVSGNYTLYTLQGNIILAGSAHENEAIAVGHLPKGLYLLSIENNGTISSAKVAIK
;
A
#
# COMPACT_ATOMS: atom_id res chain seq x y z
N PHE A 1 5.84 -13.49 -14.71
CA PHE A 1 5.41 -12.11 -14.89
C PHE A 1 6.65 -11.25 -15.09
N THR A 2 6.94 -10.83 -16.32
CA THR A 2 8.07 -9.93 -16.63
C THR A 2 7.50 -8.57 -17.02
N THR A 3 7.75 -7.56 -16.21
CA THR A 3 7.41 -6.16 -16.47
C THR A 3 8.64 -5.45 -17.03
N THR A 4 8.58 -4.91 -18.25
CA THR A 4 9.73 -4.29 -18.93
C THR A 4 9.56 -2.79 -19.17
N GLY A 5 8.59 -2.14 -18.51
CA GLY A 5 8.27 -0.73 -18.74
C GLY A 5 7.66 -0.03 -17.52
N VAL A 6 7.60 1.30 -17.60
CA VAL A 6 6.94 2.17 -16.61
C VAL A 6 5.42 2.02 -16.72
N TRP A 7 4.71 2.04 -15.58
CA TRP A 7 3.24 2.05 -15.57
C TRP A 7 2.68 3.20 -16.40
N GLY A 8 1.60 2.97 -17.14
CA GLY A 8 0.92 4.07 -17.80
C GLY A 8 0.25 4.99 -16.79
N ALA A 9 -0.37 4.41 -15.76
CA ALA A 9 -0.98 5.10 -14.60
C ALA A 9 -1.91 6.30 -14.91
N GLY A 10 -2.29 6.50 -16.18
CA GLY A 10 -3.03 7.66 -16.65
C GLY A 10 -2.22 8.96 -16.51
N VAL A 11 -0.89 8.87 -16.46
CA VAL A 11 -0.01 10.02 -16.33
C VAL A 11 0.24 10.61 -17.70
N SER A 12 0.14 11.93 -17.79
CA SER A 12 0.47 12.66 -19.00
C SER A 12 1.31 13.88 -18.70
N ILE A 13 2.17 14.26 -19.64
CA ILE A 13 2.97 15.47 -19.61
C ILE A 13 2.44 16.39 -20.70
N PRO A 14 1.96 17.61 -20.38
CA PRO A 14 1.63 18.61 -21.39
C PRO A 14 2.81 18.86 -22.33
N ALA A 15 2.56 18.94 -23.63
CA ALA A 15 3.61 19.21 -24.61
C ALA A 15 4.26 20.58 -24.36
N SER A 16 3.51 21.53 -23.81
CA SER A 16 4.00 22.85 -23.38
C SER A 16 5.09 22.79 -22.29
N SER A 17 5.26 21.67 -21.61
CA SER A 17 6.28 21.49 -20.58
C SER A 17 7.65 21.12 -21.16
N PHE A 18 7.75 20.81 -22.46
CA PHE A 18 9.04 20.62 -23.13
C PHE A 18 9.65 21.97 -23.52
N PRO A 19 11.00 22.12 -23.47
CA PRO A 19 11.68 23.34 -23.87
C PRO A 19 11.30 23.78 -25.29
N THR A 20 11.25 25.09 -25.52
CA THR A 20 10.76 25.70 -26.76
C THR A 20 11.51 25.20 -27.99
N GLU A 21 12.81 24.91 -27.89
CA GLU A 21 13.61 24.37 -28.99
C GLU A 21 13.13 22.98 -29.47
N TYR A 22 12.44 22.21 -28.63
CA TYR A 22 11.88 20.91 -28.99
C TYR A 22 10.45 20.98 -29.52
N GLN A 23 9.73 22.09 -29.33
CA GLN A 23 8.32 22.23 -29.74
C GLN A 23 8.16 22.07 -31.26
N THR A 24 9.01 22.73 -32.05
CA THR A 24 9.01 22.62 -33.52
C THR A 24 9.41 21.22 -34.00
N PHE A 25 10.30 20.56 -33.28
CA PHE A 25 10.68 19.18 -33.60
C PHE A 25 9.53 18.20 -33.28
N ILE A 26 8.86 18.37 -32.13
CA ILE A 26 7.70 17.56 -31.73
C ILE A 26 6.57 17.71 -32.75
N SER A 27 6.30 18.93 -33.23
CA SER A 27 5.23 19.17 -34.22
C SER A 27 5.48 18.53 -35.58
N ILE A 28 6.75 18.42 -36.00
CA ILE A 28 7.13 17.81 -37.28
C ILE A 28 7.30 16.29 -37.16
N ALA A 29 8.03 15.81 -36.15
CA ALA A 29 8.39 14.41 -36.00
C ALA A 29 7.31 13.57 -35.31
N TYR A 30 6.48 14.18 -34.46
CA TYR A 30 5.43 13.49 -33.68
C TYR A 30 4.08 14.23 -33.77
N PRO A 31 3.47 14.30 -34.98
CA PRO A 31 2.26 15.07 -35.22
C PRO A 31 1.06 14.64 -34.35
N SER A 32 1.00 13.38 -33.92
CA SER A 32 -0.02 12.88 -32.99
C SER A 32 0.14 13.45 -31.57
N ILE A 33 1.37 13.58 -31.07
CA ILE A 33 1.67 14.21 -29.78
C ILE A 33 1.36 15.71 -29.84
N ALA A 34 1.74 16.36 -30.95
CA ALA A 34 1.46 17.78 -31.17
C ALA A 34 -0.04 18.06 -31.27
N ALA A 35 -0.81 17.21 -31.96
CA ALA A 35 -2.26 17.32 -32.02
C ALA A 35 -2.94 17.07 -30.65
N ALA A 36 -2.44 16.10 -29.88
CA ALA A 36 -2.95 15.81 -28.54
C ALA A 36 -2.55 16.88 -27.49
N GLY A 37 -1.49 17.65 -27.76
CA GLY A 37 -0.94 18.65 -26.85
C GLY A 37 -0.30 18.06 -25.59
N LYS A 38 -0.05 16.74 -25.56
CA LYS A 38 0.49 16.01 -24.39
C LYS A 38 1.07 14.66 -24.77
N VAL A 39 1.96 14.15 -23.92
CA VAL A 39 2.49 12.78 -23.97
C VAL A 39 1.83 11.97 -22.87
N ILE A 40 1.14 10.89 -23.21
CA ILE A 40 0.56 9.96 -22.25
C ILE A 40 1.53 8.79 -22.06
N LEU A 41 1.93 8.54 -20.81
CA LEU A 41 2.85 7.45 -20.51
C LEU A 41 2.20 6.10 -20.81
N ASN A 42 2.93 5.25 -21.53
CA ASN A 42 2.58 3.87 -21.83
C ASN A 42 1.12 3.64 -22.31
N GLN A 43 0.59 4.57 -23.11
CA GLN A 43 -0.84 4.60 -23.49
C GLN A 43 -1.35 3.36 -24.24
N HIS A 44 -0.46 2.53 -24.79
CA HIS A 44 -0.80 1.35 -25.58
C HIS A 44 -0.78 0.05 -24.75
N ILE A 45 -0.46 0.13 -23.45
CA ILE A 45 -0.46 -1.01 -22.54
C ILE A 45 -1.68 -0.94 -21.62
N ASP A 46 -2.42 -2.05 -21.57
CA ASP A 46 -3.57 -2.22 -20.69
C ASP A 46 -3.14 -2.81 -19.33
N ASP A 47 -2.61 -1.94 -18.48
CA ASP A 47 -2.22 -2.29 -17.11
C ASP A 47 -3.41 -2.82 -16.29
N VAL A 48 -4.64 -2.37 -16.58
CA VAL A 48 -5.84 -2.77 -15.82
C VAL A 48 -6.21 -4.22 -16.16
N ALA A 49 -6.23 -4.57 -17.44
CA ALA A 49 -6.46 -5.95 -17.88
C ALA A 49 -5.42 -6.91 -17.30
N TYR A 50 -4.15 -6.50 -17.28
CA TYR A 50 -3.08 -7.29 -16.69
C TYR A 50 -3.27 -7.53 -15.18
N ILE A 51 -3.60 -6.50 -14.40
CA ILE A 51 -3.86 -6.64 -12.96
C ILE A 51 -5.06 -7.58 -12.72
N ASN A 52 -6.13 -7.45 -13.51
CA ASN A 52 -7.28 -8.36 -13.44
C ASN A 52 -6.88 -9.82 -13.71
N GLU A 53 -6.01 -10.07 -14.70
CA GLU A 53 -5.51 -11.42 -14.98
C GLU A 53 -4.73 -12.00 -13.79
N VAL A 54 -3.87 -11.19 -13.15
CA VAL A 54 -3.11 -11.60 -11.97
C VAL A 54 -4.05 -11.96 -10.80
N ILE A 55 -5.06 -11.13 -10.54
CA ILE A 55 -6.04 -11.39 -9.47
C ILE A 55 -6.83 -12.67 -9.78
N ASN A 56 -7.35 -12.80 -11.00
CA ASN A 56 -8.11 -13.99 -11.42
C ASN A 56 -7.27 -15.27 -11.32
N LYS A 57 -6.02 -15.24 -11.78
CA LYS A 57 -5.12 -16.39 -11.67
C LYS A 57 -4.84 -16.76 -10.22
N THR A 58 -4.68 -15.78 -9.34
CA THR A 58 -4.49 -16.00 -7.91
C THR A 58 -5.71 -16.65 -7.28
N LYS A 59 -6.92 -16.13 -7.56
CA LYS A 59 -8.20 -16.70 -7.10
C LYS A 59 -8.45 -18.13 -7.62
N ASN A 60 -7.95 -18.45 -8.82
CA ASN A 60 -8.05 -19.79 -9.38
C ASN A 60 -7.01 -20.77 -8.80
N THR A 61 -5.93 -20.25 -8.19
CA THR A 61 -4.83 -21.07 -7.64
C THR A 61 -4.99 -21.30 -6.14
N TYR A 62 -5.55 -20.32 -5.42
CA TYR A 62 -5.64 -20.32 -3.96
C TYR A 62 -7.07 -20.01 -3.51
N THR A 63 -7.42 -20.44 -2.28
CA THR A 63 -8.67 -20.02 -1.64
C THR A 63 -8.53 -18.57 -1.20
N VAL A 64 -9.23 -17.65 -1.88
CA VAL A 64 -9.19 -16.21 -1.61
C VAL A 64 -10.55 -15.75 -1.12
N ASN A 65 -10.58 -14.98 -0.02
CA ASN A 65 -11.78 -14.24 0.36
C ASN A 65 -11.96 -13.05 -0.60
N ASN A 66 -12.97 -13.11 -1.46
CA ASN A 66 -13.26 -12.07 -2.45
C ASN A 66 -13.63 -10.71 -1.83
N GLU A 67 -14.02 -10.67 -0.56
CA GLU A 67 -14.29 -9.43 0.19
C GLU A 67 -12.99 -8.78 0.69
N LYS A 68 -11.88 -9.53 0.72
CA LYS A 68 -10.56 -9.09 1.22
C LYS A 68 -9.51 -9.12 0.11
N VAL A 69 -9.78 -8.43 -0.99
CA VAL A 69 -8.83 -8.24 -2.09
C VAL A 69 -8.38 -6.79 -2.07
N PHE A 70 -7.11 -6.56 -1.73
CA PHE A 70 -6.57 -5.23 -1.50
C PHE A 70 -5.46 -4.88 -2.48
N MET A 71 -5.22 -3.58 -2.66
CA MET A 71 -4.08 -3.07 -3.42
C MET A 71 -3.28 -2.09 -2.58
N LEU A 72 -1.96 -2.19 -2.62
CA LEU A 72 -1.07 -1.20 -2.04
C LEU A 72 -0.15 -0.66 -3.14
N GLY A 73 -0.05 0.67 -3.23
CA GLY A 73 0.80 1.33 -4.22
C GLY A 73 1.58 2.48 -3.62
N ALA A 74 2.86 2.59 -3.96
CA ALA A 74 3.71 3.72 -3.60
C ALA A 74 4.08 4.54 -4.84
N SER A 75 4.12 5.87 -4.74
CA SER A 75 4.52 6.77 -5.84
C SER A 75 3.73 6.50 -7.12
N MET A 76 4.40 6.23 -8.25
CA MET A 76 3.78 5.82 -9.52
C MET A 76 2.91 4.55 -9.37
N GLY A 77 3.25 3.64 -8.46
CA GLY A 77 2.40 2.50 -8.11
C GLY A 77 1.10 2.93 -7.43
N GLY A 78 1.12 4.00 -6.65
CA GLY A 78 -0.09 4.65 -6.12
C GLY A 78 -0.94 5.28 -7.22
N ALA A 79 -0.31 5.89 -8.22
CA ALA A 79 -1.01 6.38 -9.41
C ALA A 79 -1.67 5.27 -10.23
N MET A 80 -0.98 4.14 -10.36
CA MET A 80 -1.57 2.95 -10.97
C MET A 80 -2.74 2.41 -10.15
N ALA A 81 -2.64 2.41 -8.82
CA ALA A 81 -3.75 2.01 -7.96
C ALA A 81 -4.98 2.90 -8.13
N TYR A 82 -4.82 4.22 -8.25
CA TYR A 82 -5.92 5.12 -8.61
C TYR A 82 -6.49 4.83 -10.01
N LYS A 83 -5.65 4.66 -11.04
CA LYS A 83 -6.10 4.28 -12.39
C LYS A 83 -6.93 2.99 -12.34
N TYR A 84 -6.48 2.00 -11.58
CA TYR A 84 -7.18 0.73 -11.44
C TYR A 84 -8.51 0.88 -10.68
N ALA A 85 -8.52 1.61 -9.56
CA ALA A 85 -9.72 1.82 -8.75
C ALA A 85 -10.82 2.63 -9.48
N PHE A 86 -10.44 3.56 -10.37
CA PHE A 86 -11.37 4.29 -11.24
C PHE A 86 -11.74 3.56 -12.55
N SER A 87 -11.20 2.35 -12.78
CA SER A 87 -11.56 1.56 -13.95
C SER A 87 -13.00 1.06 -13.90
N ALA A 88 -13.52 0.51 -15.00
CA ALA A 88 -14.92 0.08 -15.08
C ALA A 88 -15.27 -1.12 -14.18
N ASN A 89 -14.29 -1.96 -13.81
CA ASN A 89 -14.53 -3.16 -13.01
C ASN A 89 -13.31 -3.52 -12.14
N PRO A 90 -12.96 -2.68 -11.14
CA PRO A 90 -11.91 -3.02 -10.19
C PRO A 90 -12.34 -4.23 -9.35
N GLN A 91 -11.48 -5.23 -9.24
CA GLN A 91 -11.72 -6.40 -8.39
C GLN A 91 -11.19 -6.27 -6.95
N ILE A 92 -10.85 -5.05 -6.51
CA ILE A 92 -10.37 -4.76 -5.15
C ILE A 92 -11.46 -4.09 -4.33
N THR A 93 -11.48 -4.35 -3.02
CA THR A 93 -12.43 -3.73 -2.08
C THR A 93 -11.83 -2.55 -1.34
N ALA A 94 -10.50 -2.55 -1.15
CA ALA A 94 -9.79 -1.44 -0.54
C ALA A 94 -8.38 -1.25 -1.14
N MET A 95 -7.83 -0.04 -0.99
CA MET A 95 -6.46 0.26 -1.35
C MET A 95 -5.75 1.17 -0.34
N ALA A 96 -4.43 1.03 -0.26
CA ALA A 96 -3.54 1.90 0.50
C ALA A 96 -2.51 2.55 -0.43
N ILE A 97 -2.32 3.86 -0.28
CA ILE A 97 -1.49 4.67 -1.16
C ILE A 97 -0.42 5.37 -0.34
N ILE A 98 0.84 5.22 -0.75
CA ILE A 98 1.99 5.86 -0.12
C ILE A 98 2.58 6.87 -1.10
N SER A 99 2.45 8.16 -0.82
CA SER A 99 3.02 9.23 -1.65
C SER A 99 2.61 9.15 -3.14
N GLY A 100 1.38 8.70 -3.40
CA GLY A 100 0.84 8.53 -4.74
C GLY A 100 -0.05 9.70 -5.17
N PHE A 101 -0.47 9.70 -6.43
CA PHE A 101 -1.31 10.77 -7.01
C PHE A 101 -2.26 10.20 -8.04
N LYS A 102 -3.32 10.92 -8.41
CA LYS A 102 -4.18 10.52 -9.53
C LYS A 102 -3.60 11.04 -10.84
N GLY A 103 -3.33 10.15 -11.80
CA GLY A 103 -2.93 10.55 -13.15
C GLY A 103 -3.95 11.47 -13.83
N ALA A 104 -3.49 12.44 -14.62
CA ALA A 104 -4.33 13.44 -15.28
C ALA A 104 -5.39 12.83 -16.23
N GLU A 105 -5.04 11.72 -16.89
CA GLU A 105 -5.90 11.03 -17.86
C GLU A 105 -6.85 10.01 -17.21
N VAL A 106 -6.78 9.82 -15.90
CA VAL A 106 -7.72 8.96 -15.18
C VAL A 106 -9.07 9.67 -15.09
N SER A 107 -10.06 9.11 -15.80
CA SER A 107 -11.46 9.55 -15.71
C SER A 107 -12.02 9.28 -14.32
N THR A 108 -12.73 10.27 -13.77
CA THR A 108 -13.33 10.21 -12.44
C THR A 108 -14.86 10.31 -12.49
N SER A 109 -15.45 10.18 -13.67
CA SER A 109 -16.90 10.33 -13.87
C SER A 109 -17.73 9.18 -13.30
N GLY A 110 -17.14 7.98 -13.21
CA GLY A 110 -17.81 6.79 -12.71
C GLY A 110 -17.92 6.71 -11.18
N ASP A 111 -18.58 5.67 -10.70
CA ASP A 111 -18.60 5.31 -9.29
C ASP A 111 -17.20 4.93 -8.81
N PHE A 112 -16.97 5.07 -7.50
CA PHE A 112 -15.70 4.72 -6.86
C PHE A 112 -15.97 3.82 -5.65
N PRO A 113 -16.12 2.49 -5.84
CA PRO A 113 -16.53 1.56 -4.80
C PRO A 113 -15.38 1.06 -3.91
N VAL A 114 -14.19 1.68 -3.99
CA VAL A 114 -12.97 1.19 -3.32
C VAL A 114 -12.65 2.04 -2.10
N ALA A 115 -12.59 1.42 -0.92
CA ALA A 115 -12.16 2.11 0.30
C ALA A 115 -10.68 2.50 0.17
N THR A 116 -10.31 3.72 0.55
CA THR A 116 -8.96 4.26 0.29
C THR A 116 -8.30 4.76 1.56
N CYS A 117 -7.08 4.30 1.82
CA CYS A 117 -6.17 4.91 2.79
C CYS A 117 -5.03 5.59 2.03
N HIS A 118 -4.76 6.87 2.28
CA HIS A 118 -3.70 7.60 1.59
C HIS A 118 -2.79 8.30 2.60
N PHE A 119 -1.50 8.00 2.54
CA PHE A 119 -0.44 8.67 3.29
C PHE A 119 0.32 9.62 2.36
N HIS A 120 0.45 10.88 2.75
CA HIS A 120 1.18 11.85 1.93
C HIS A 120 1.86 12.93 2.78
N SER A 121 3.11 13.24 2.43
CA SER A 121 3.84 14.32 3.09
C SER A 121 3.57 15.68 2.44
N THR A 122 3.42 16.74 3.24
CA THR A 122 3.41 18.11 2.73
C THR A 122 4.78 18.56 2.22
N ASN A 123 5.84 17.90 2.67
CA ASN A 123 7.22 18.15 2.27
C ASN A 123 7.71 17.18 1.19
N ASP A 124 6.83 16.39 0.57
CA ASP A 124 7.17 15.52 -0.54
C ASP A 124 7.74 16.33 -1.72
N GLU A 125 8.98 16.03 -2.07
CA GLU A 125 9.75 16.72 -3.10
C GLU A 125 9.59 16.10 -4.50
N VAL A 126 8.97 14.92 -4.60
CA VAL A 126 8.80 14.16 -5.85
C VAL A 126 7.36 14.27 -6.35
N VAL A 127 6.39 13.93 -5.50
CA VAL A 127 4.96 14.13 -5.76
C VAL A 127 4.52 15.30 -4.89
N VAL A 128 4.78 16.50 -5.38
CA VAL A 128 4.62 17.72 -4.59
C VAL A 128 3.17 17.87 -4.14
N TYR A 129 2.97 18.08 -2.85
CA TYR A 129 1.65 18.21 -2.23
C TYR A 129 0.77 19.28 -2.90
N ASN A 130 1.37 20.41 -3.26
CA ASN A 130 0.71 21.54 -3.93
C ASN A 130 0.61 21.38 -5.45
N GLY A 131 0.97 20.22 -5.99
CA GLY A 131 0.91 19.93 -7.40
C GLY A 131 2.14 20.37 -8.18
N THR A 132 2.29 19.77 -9.35
CA THR A 132 3.26 20.11 -10.39
C THR A 132 2.60 19.94 -11.76
N THR A 133 3.38 19.99 -12.83
CA THR A 133 2.96 19.53 -14.15
C THR A 133 2.50 18.06 -14.17
N PHE A 134 3.02 17.21 -13.29
CA PHE A 134 2.74 15.76 -13.29
C PHE A 134 1.54 15.36 -12.43
N ASN A 135 1.22 16.14 -11.41
CA ASN A 135 0.15 15.85 -10.46
C ASN A 135 -0.61 17.12 -10.10
N THR A 136 -1.93 17.01 -10.00
CA THR A 136 -2.73 18.05 -9.33
C THR A 136 -2.37 18.10 -7.84
N PRO A 137 -2.68 19.20 -7.14
CA PRO A 137 -2.57 19.26 -5.69
C PRO A 137 -3.20 18.03 -5.03
N ILE A 138 -2.54 17.46 -4.03
CA ILE A 138 -3.06 16.31 -3.28
C ILE A 138 -4.35 16.68 -2.55
N GLN A 139 -4.49 17.95 -2.15
CA GLN A 139 -5.74 18.47 -1.59
C GLN A 139 -6.94 18.34 -2.54
N ASP A 140 -6.73 18.48 -3.85
CA ASP A 140 -7.80 18.31 -4.84
C ASP A 140 -8.22 16.84 -4.95
N LEU A 141 -7.25 15.93 -4.82
CA LEU A 141 -7.53 14.48 -4.75
C LEU A 141 -8.30 14.13 -3.46
N VAL A 142 -7.94 14.69 -2.32
CA VAL A 142 -8.68 14.54 -1.04
C VAL A 142 -10.12 15.06 -1.21
N THR A 143 -10.30 16.21 -1.88
CA THR A 143 -11.61 16.79 -2.16
C THR A 143 -12.45 15.90 -3.10
N LEU A 144 -11.81 15.36 -4.15
CA LEU A 144 -12.46 14.42 -5.07
C LEU A 144 -12.96 13.15 -4.35
N LEU A 145 -12.09 12.51 -3.55
CA LEU A 145 -12.42 11.24 -2.88
C LEU A 145 -13.45 11.43 -1.76
N SER A 146 -13.32 12.49 -0.97
CA SER A 146 -14.32 12.83 0.06
C SER A 146 -15.69 13.13 -0.58
N GLY A 147 -15.71 13.82 -1.73
CA GLY A 147 -16.90 14.00 -2.55
C GLY A 147 -17.53 12.68 -3.05
N LYS A 148 -16.71 11.70 -3.47
CA LYS A 148 -17.20 10.35 -3.82
C LYS A 148 -17.79 9.59 -2.64
N ASN A 149 -17.28 9.86 -1.43
CA ASN A 149 -17.81 9.34 -0.18
C ASN A 149 -19.03 10.13 0.36
N HIS A 150 -19.47 11.17 -0.36
CA HIS A 150 -20.60 12.04 0.02
C HIS A 150 -20.43 12.76 1.38
N THR A 151 -19.18 12.95 1.82
CA THR A 151 -18.88 13.75 3.02
C THR A 151 -17.67 14.64 2.75
N THR A 152 -17.81 15.94 3.02
CA THR A 152 -16.70 16.90 2.92
C THR A 152 -16.06 17.19 4.27
N THR A 153 -16.61 16.63 5.36
CA THR A 153 -16.13 16.82 6.72
C THR A 153 -15.52 15.53 7.22
N ALA A 154 -14.24 15.56 7.55
CA ALA A 154 -13.55 14.46 8.19
C ALA A 154 -13.72 14.53 9.71
N GLU A 155 -13.70 13.38 10.36
CA GLU A 155 -13.21 13.28 11.73
C GLU A 155 -11.70 13.51 11.70
N VAL A 156 -11.24 14.55 12.41
CA VAL A 156 -9.82 14.90 12.48
C VAL A 156 -9.23 14.27 13.73
N ILE A 157 -8.25 13.40 13.53
CA ILE A 157 -7.57 12.66 14.59
C ILE A 157 -6.11 13.08 14.57
N ALA A 158 -5.71 13.83 15.58
CA ALA A 158 -4.31 14.14 15.80
C ALA A 158 -3.61 12.87 16.32
N ILE A 159 -2.60 12.40 15.60
CA ILE A 159 -1.76 11.30 16.08
C ILE A 159 -0.75 11.90 17.06
N PRO A 160 -0.60 11.34 18.28
CA PRO A 160 0.42 11.82 19.21
C PRO A 160 1.81 11.79 18.58
N ASN A 161 2.53 12.90 18.65
CA ASN A 161 3.94 12.95 18.28
C ASN A 161 4.74 12.31 19.42
N ALA A 162 4.94 11.00 19.34
CA ALA A 162 5.60 10.23 20.38
C ALA A 162 7.12 10.43 20.36
N THR A 163 7.68 10.85 19.21
CA THR A 163 9.12 11.06 19.05
C THR A 163 9.44 12.37 18.33
N GLU A 164 9.48 13.48 19.07
CA GLU A 164 9.77 14.81 18.51
C GLU A 164 11.15 14.93 17.80
N GLU A 165 12.08 13.99 18.04
CA GLU A 165 13.40 13.97 17.39
C GLU A 165 13.35 13.78 15.87
N ASP A 166 12.30 13.15 15.33
CA ASP A 166 12.17 12.95 13.88
C ASP A 166 11.71 14.21 13.13
N ASN A 167 11.29 15.26 13.86
CA ASN A 167 10.72 16.51 13.32
C ASN A 167 9.53 16.27 12.36
N MET A 168 8.82 15.17 12.54
CA MET A 168 7.63 14.84 11.76
C MET A 168 6.38 14.96 12.63
N THR A 169 5.24 15.18 11.98
CA THR A 169 3.94 15.09 12.64
C THR A 169 2.94 14.42 11.71
N VAL A 170 1.92 13.78 12.30
CA VAL A 170 0.89 13.08 11.55
C VAL A 170 -0.49 13.52 12.00
N THR A 171 -1.34 13.87 11.04
CA THR A 171 -2.77 14.11 11.27
C THR A 171 -3.58 13.20 10.36
N ALA A 172 -4.50 12.43 10.92
CA ALA A 172 -5.44 11.60 10.19
C ALA A 172 -6.77 12.34 9.99
N TYR A 173 -7.32 12.23 8.78
CA TYR A 173 -8.61 12.76 8.37
C TYR A 173 -9.46 11.58 7.89
N ASP A 174 -10.40 11.16 8.71
CA ASP A 174 -11.28 10.03 8.42
C ASP A 174 -12.62 10.50 7.87
N TYR A 175 -12.84 10.23 6.58
CA TYR A 175 -14.10 10.48 5.90
C TYR A 175 -14.87 9.17 5.88
N GLN A 176 -15.97 9.13 6.64
CA GLN A 176 -16.85 7.97 6.71
C GLN A 176 -18.31 8.37 6.51
N THR A 177 -19.03 7.61 5.70
CA THR A 177 -20.48 7.74 5.54
C THR A 177 -21.07 6.34 5.45
N ALA A 178 -22.21 6.12 6.12
CA ALA A 178 -22.89 4.83 6.06
C ALA A 178 -23.15 4.45 4.59
N SER A 179 -22.92 3.18 4.23
CA SER A 179 -23.08 2.63 2.88
C SER A 179 -22.11 3.13 1.78
N LYS A 180 -21.09 3.93 2.14
CA LYS A 180 -20.05 4.39 1.20
C LYS A 180 -18.66 3.88 1.61
N PRO A 181 -17.73 3.70 0.65
CA PRO A 181 -16.37 3.28 0.98
C PRO A 181 -15.65 4.34 1.82
N ARG A 182 -15.06 3.92 2.94
CA ARG A 182 -14.25 4.77 3.83
C ARG A 182 -13.09 5.39 3.06
N PHE A 183 -12.83 6.68 3.30
CA PHE A 183 -11.64 7.36 2.82
C PHE A 183 -10.86 7.92 4.01
N LEU A 184 -9.65 7.41 4.24
CA LEU A 184 -8.78 7.81 5.31
C LEU A 184 -7.52 8.49 4.73
N PHE A 185 -7.25 9.72 5.15
CA PHE A 185 -6.09 10.48 4.70
C PHE A 185 -5.16 10.80 5.87
N TYR A 186 -3.93 10.30 5.81
CA TYR A 186 -2.85 10.68 6.71
C TYR A 186 -2.02 11.78 6.05
N LYS A 187 -2.17 12.99 6.56
CA LYS A 187 -1.33 14.12 6.22
C LYS A 187 -0.11 14.11 7.14
N ILE A 188 1.07 14.06 6.54
CA ILE A 188 2.34 13.99 7.25
C ILE A 188 3.09 15.29 6.98
N GLU A 189 3.74 15.85 8.00
CA GLU A 189 4.60 17.01 7.85
C GLU A 189 6.04 16.60 8.19
N GLY A 190 7.03 17.19 7.50
CA GLY A 190 8.46 16.94 7.71
C GLY A 190 9.03 15.70 7.00
N ALA A 191 8.19 14.78 6.51
CA ALA A 191 8.65 13.56 5.85
C ALA A 191 9.08 13.77 4.38
N ASN A 192 10.02 12.95 3.89
CA ASN A 192 10.38 12.89 2.48
C ASN A 192 9.38 12.04 1.66
N HIS A 193 9.60 11.94 0.35
CA HIS A 193 8.77 11.11 -0.54
C HIS A 193 8.58 9.65 -0.08
N MET A 194 9.57 9.05 0.55
CA MET A 194 9.53 7.65 0.98
C MET A 194 8.91 7.46 2.38
N LEU A 195 8.54 8.54 3.06
CA LEU A 195 8.08 8.56 4.45
C LEU A 195 9.03 7.85 5.43
N THR A 196 10.33 7.85 5.12
CA THR A 196 11.33 7.15 5.94
C THR A 196 11.64 7.94 7.21
N GLY A 197 11.82 7.23 8.31
CA GLY A 197 12.20 7.85 9.59
C GLY A 197 11.03 8.29 10.46
N LEU A 198 9.80 8.21 9.95
CA LEU A 198 8.58 8.46 10.73
C LEU A 198 8.44 7.42 11.84
N LYS A 199 8.28 7.89 13.09
CA LYS A 199 8.18 7.01 14.27
C LYS A 199 6.77 6.96 14.87
N ASP A 200 5.95 7.97 14.64
CA ASP A 200 4.60 8.07 15.23
C ASP A 200 3.63 6.99 14.75
N ILE A 201 3.80 6.50 13.52
CA ILE A 201 3.02 5.39 12.97
C ILE A 201 3.90 4.46 12.13
N THR A 202 3.49 3.21 12.03
CA THR A 202 4.02 2.29 11.01
C THR A 202 3.04 2.24 9.83
N ILE A 203 3.40 2.83 8.69
CA ILE A 203 2.55 2.97 7.49
C ILE A 203 1.87 1.66 7.07
N PHE A 204 2.62 0.56 7.01
CA PHE A 204 2.08 -0.75 6.62
C PHE A 204 1.13 -1.34 7.66
N THR A 205 1.38 -1.08 8.94
CA THR A 205 0.48 -1.49 10.02
C THR A 205 -0.83 -0.72 9.92
N GLU A 206 -0.78 0.59 9.71
CA GLU A 206 -1.98 1.41 9.54
C GLU A 206 -2.77 1.03 8.28
N ALA A 207 -2.09 0.73 7.16
CA ALA A 207 -2.72 0.20 5.96
C ALA A 207 -3.43 -1.16 6.22
N LEU A 208 -2.79 -2.06 6.99
CA LEU A 208 -3.38 -3.35 7.34
C LEU A 208 -4.60 -3.20 8.25
N LYS A 209 -4.52 -2.34 9.28
CA LYS A 209 -5.66 -1.95 10.13
C LYS A 209 -6.81 -1.43 9.29
N PHE A 210 -6.52 -0.52 8.36
CA PHE A 210 -7.51 0.03 7.44
C PHE A 210 -8.18 -1.07 6.59
N PHE A 211 -7.42 -2.00 6.02
CA PHE A 211 -7.95 -3.13 5.25
C PHE A 211 -8.85 -4.06 6.07
N ASN A 212 -8.62 -4.16 7.38
CA ASN A 212 -9.45 -4.92 8.30
C ASN A 212 -10.57 -4.09 8.94
N ASN A 213 -10.77 -2.84 8.50
CA ASN A 213 -11.76 -1.91 9.03
C ASN A 213 -11.60 -1.68 10.55
N GLU A 214 -10.35 -1.70 11.03
CA GLU A 214 -10.03 -1.39 12.41
C GLU A 214 -10.09 0.14 12.65
N PRO A 215 -10.48 0.58 13.86
CA PRO A 215 -10.46 1.99 14.21
C PRO A 215 -9.02 2.51 14.34
N ILE A 216 -8.85 3.82 14.17
CA ILE A 216 -7.57 4.46 14.49
C ILE A 216 -7.43 4.47 16.01
N LEU A 217 -6.36 3.86 16.51
CA LEU A 217 -6.06 3.89 17.94
C LEU A 217 -5.50 5.26 18.29
N THR A 218 -6.16 5.97 19.20
CA THR A 218 -5.75 7.28 19.71
C THR A 218 -4.93 7.18 21.01
N SER A 219 -4.73 5.96 21.52
CA SER A 219 -3.96 5.72 22.74
C SER A 219 -2.46 5.72 22.48
N ILE A 220 -1.69 6.28 23.42
CA ILE A 220 -0.21 6.25 23.49
C ILE A 220 0.39 4.86 23.69
N THR A 221 -0.45 3.85 23.93
CA THR A 221 -0.01 2.46 24.06
C THR A 221 0.36 1.91 22.69
N ASP A 222 1.66 1.92 22.39
CA ASP A 222 2.25 1.13 21.31
C ASP A 222 1.68 -0.28 21.37
N THR A 223 0.92 -0.65 20.35
CA THR A 223 0.63 -2.06 20.12
C THR A 223 1.89 -2.66 19.52
N TYR A 224 2.86 -3.01 20.38
CA TYR A 224 3.95 -3.86 19.95
C TYR A 224 3.30 -5.14 19.42
N VAL A 225 3.40 -5.36 18.10
CA VAL A 225 3.24 -6.72 17.57
C VAL A 225 4.27 -7.52 18.35
N ALA A 226 3.82 -8.39 19.25
CA ALA A 226 4.70 -9.16 20.09
C ALA A 226 5.68 -9.91 19.16
N GLN A 227 6.90 -9.42 19.05
CA GLN A 227 7.88 -10.03 18.16
C GLN A 227 8.39 -11.28 18.86
N VAL A 228 8.19 -12.43 18.23
CA VAL A 228 8.84 -13.66 18.67
C VAL A 228 10.25 -13.67 18.10
N ASN A 229 11.24 -13.73 18.99
CA ASN A 229 12.61 -13.99 18.57
C ASN A 229 12.75 -15.49 18.29
N VAL A 230 13.28 -15.80 17.12
CA VAL A 230 13.57 -17.17 16.69
C VAL A 230 15.06 -17.32 16.50
N SER A 231 15.66 -18.29 17.19
CA SER A 231 17.11 -18.54 17.13
C SER A 231 17.41 -20.04 17.18
N PRO A 232 18.50 -20.53 16.56
CA PRO A 232 19.24 -19.85 15.51
C PRO A 232 18.34 -19.63 14.28
N ASN A 233 18.57 -18.54 13.57
CA ASN A 233 17.86 -18.25 12.32
C ASN A 233 18.81 -17.46 11.39
N PRO A 234 19.39 -18.09 10.35
CA PRO A 234 19.02 -19.39 9.80
C PRO A 234 19.40 -20.61 10.68
N THR A 235 18.69 -21.73 10.50
CA THR A 235 18.89 -23.00 11.22
C THR A 235 19.08 -24.19 10.28
N SER A 236 19.51 -25.33 10.83
CA SER A 236 19.55 -26.64 10.15
C SER A 236 18.67 -27.68 10.83
N ASP A 237 18.63 -27.73 12.17
CA ASP A 237 18.02 -28.85 12.91
C ASP A 237 16.85 -28.44 13.82
N TYR A 238 16.99 -27.32 14.53
CA TYR A 238 16.02 -26.86 15.53
C TYR A 238 15.98 -25.33 15.63
N ILE A 239 14.83 -24.81 16.06
CA ILE A 239 14.66 -23.41 16.46
C ILE A 239 14.15 -23.32 17.90
N TYR A 240 14.49 -22.22 18.55
CA TYR A 240 14.03 -21.80 19.86
C TYR A 240 13.20 -20.53 19.71
N VAL A 241 12.11 -20.43 20.46
CA VAL A 241 11.16 -19.32 20.42
C VAL A 241 11.15 -18.58 21.75
N SER A 242 11.12 -17.25 21.71
CA SER A 242 11.16 -16.42 22.94
C SER A 242 9.82 -16.29 23.67
N VAL A 243 8.76 -16.95 23.20
CA VAL A 243 7.43 -16.92 23.83
C VAL A 243 6.83 -18.31 23.83
N SER A 244 6.09 -18.65 24.90
CA SER A 244 5.30 -19.87 24.94
C SER A 244 4.01 -19.71 24.12
N GLY A 245 3.50 -20.77 23.53
CA GLY A 245 2.20 -20.75 22.85
C GLY A 245 2.00 -21.90 21.86
N ASN A 246 0.85 -21.89 21.19
CA ASN A 246 0.58 -22.80 20.08
C ASN A 246 1.24 -22.24 18.83
N TYR A 247 2.19 -22.97 18.27
CA TYR A 247 2.90 -22.55 17.06
C TYR A 247 2.35 -23.26 15.82
N THR A 248 2.39 -22.55 14.69
CA THR A 248 2.16 -23.10 13.36
C THR A 248 3.22 -22.55 12.41
N LEU A 249 3.87 -23.44 11.67
CA LEU A 249 4.84 -23.12 10.64
C LEU A 249 4.20 -23.28 9.27
N TYR A 250 4.33 -22.25 8.45
CA TYR A 250 3.74 -22.15 7.12
C TYR A 250 4.83 -22.05 6.05
N THR A 251 4.58 -22.60 4.87
CA THR A 251 5.30 -22.18 3.67
C THR A 251 4.91 -20.75 3.28
N LEU A 252 5.67 -20.12 2.38
CA LEU A 252 5.32 -18.78 1.85
C LEU A 252 3.99 -18.76 1.05
N GLN A 253 3.45 -19.93 0.70
CA GLN A 253 2.13 -20.08 0.08
C GLN A 253 1.00 -20.26 1.09
N GLY A 254 1.29 -20.27 2.39
CA GLY A 254 0.31 -20.44 3.47
C GLY A 254 -0.04 -21.89 3.80
N ASN A 255 0.67 -22.88 3.23
CA ASN A 255 0.46 -24.28 3.60
C ASN A 255 1.05 -24.54 4.98
N ILE A 256 0.27 -25.14 5.88
CA ILE A 256 0.75 -25.61 7.19
C ILE A 256 1.65 -26.82 6.97
N ILE A 257 2.86 -26.77 7.52
CA ILE A 257 3.84 -27.87 7.42
C ILE A 257 4.23 -28.45 8.78
N LEU A 258 4.04 -27.68 9.85
CA LEU A 258 4.28 -28.13 11.22
C LEU A 258 3.40 -27.31 12.15
N ALA A 259 2.81 -27.94 13.16
CA ALA A 259 2.05 -27.25 14.20
C ALA A 259 2.21 -28.00 15.52
N GLY A 260 2.13 -27.27 16.63
CA GLY A 260 2.26 -27.84 17.97
C GLY A 260 2.16 -26.77 19.04
N SER A 261 2.61 -27.10 20.25
CA SER A 261 2.81 -26.15 21.34
C SER A 261 4.28 -26.12 21.69
N ALA A 262 4.81 -24.95 22.03
CA ALA A 262 6.17 -24.81 22.53
C ALA A 262 6.16 -23.89 23.76
N HIS A 263 6.98 -24.23 24.74
CA HIS A 263 7.34 -23.32 25.82
C HIS A 263 8.47 -22.38 25.39
N GLU A 264 8.64 -21.29 26.13
CA GLU A 264 9.75 -20.37 25.92
C GLU A 264 11.09 -21.12 25.99
N ASN A 265 11.94 -20.89 24.99
CA ASN A 265 13.23 -21.56 24.80
C ASN A 265 13.15 -23.09 24.68
N GLU A 266 11.99 -23.66 24.36
CA GLU A 266 11.87 -25.06 23.97
C GLU A 266 12.32 -25.26 22.51
N ALA A 267 13.01 -26.37 22.24
CA ALA A 267 13.49 -26.70 20.91
C ALA A 267 12.36 -27.25 20.03
N ILE A 268 12.09 -26.59 18.91
CA ILE A 268 11.20 -27.07 17.86
C ILE A 268 12.07 -27.69 16.76
N ALA A 269 11.92 -29.00 16.55
CA ALA A 269 12.66 -29.71 15.52
C ALA A 269 12.15 -29.35 14.12
N VAL A 270 13.04 -28.85 13.26
CA VAL A 270 12.72 -28.43 11.89
C VAL A 270 13.65 -29.02 10.84
N GLY A 271 14.71 -29.74 11.21
CA GLY A 271 15.68 -30.29 10.24
C GLY A 271 15.17 -31.40 9.34
N HIS A 272 13.99 -31.94 9.62
CA HIS A 272 13.29 -32.86 8.73
C HIS A 272 12.54 -32.13 7.59
N LEU A 273 12.42 -30.80 7.67
CA LEU A 273 11.74 -29.99 6.66
C LEU A 273 12.69 -29.63 5.50
N PRO A 274 12.17 -29.43 4.28
CA PRO A 274 12.99 -28.98 3.17
C PRO A 274 13.68 -27.64 3.44
N LYS A 275 14.82 -27.43 2.79
CA LYS A 275 15.54 -26.14 2.83
C LYS A 275 14.67 -25.05 2.22
N GLY A 276 14.57 -23.90 2.87
CA GLY A 276 13.70 -22.82 2.41
C GLY A 276 13.35 -21.76 3.45
N LEU A 277 12.42 -20.90 3.07
CA LEU A 277 11.86 -19.85 3.92
C LEU A 277 10.45 -20.22 4.36
N TYR A 278 10.18 -19.97 5.64
CA TYR A 278 8.94 -20.29 6.31
C TYR A 278 8.47 -19.13 7.19
N LEU A 279 7.18 -19.11 7.49
CA LEU A 279 6.57 -18.19 8.45
C LEU A 279 6.15 -18.99 9.68
N LEU A 280 6.71 -18.66 10.83
CA LEU A 280 6.28 -19.15 12.12
C LEU A 280 5.24 -18.18 12.68
N SER A 281 4.10 -18.71 13.12
CA SER A 281 3.10 -18.00 13.91
C SER A 281 3.01 -18.67 15.28
N ILE A 282 2.90 -17.88 16.36
CA ILE A 282 2.67 -18.39 17.72
C ILE A 282 1.50 -17.64 18.34
N GLU A 283 0.49 -18.38 18.78
CA GLU A 283 -0.68 -17.84 19.48
C GLU A 283 -0.57 -18.12 20.99
N ASN A 284 -0.72 -17.07 21.80
CA ASN A 284 -0.78 -17.15 23.25
C ASN A 284 -1.83 -16.16 23.78
N ASN A 285 -2.84 -16.68 24.50
CA ASN A 285 -3.90 -15.88 25.12
C ASN A 285 -4.56 -14.88 24.14
N GLY A 286 -4.81 -15.30 22.90
CA GLY A 286 -5.41 -14.48 21.85
C GLY A 286 -4.47 -13.49 21.16
N THR A 287 -3.19 -13.44 21.56
CA THR A 287 -2.15 -12.66 20.88
C THR A 287 -1.41 -13.55 19.89
N ILE A 288 -1.31 -13.11 18.63
CA ILE A 288 -0.55 -13.81 17.58
C ILE A 288 0.75 -13.07 17.32
N SER A 289 1.87 -13.76 17.55
CA SER A 289 3.23 -13.35 17.18
C SER A 289 3.64 -14.06 15.90
N SER A 290 4.54 -13.47 15.10
CA SER A 290 5.06 -14.13 13.90
C SER A 290 6.51 -13.79 13.61
N ALA A 291 7.24 -14.74 13.02
CA ALA A 291 8.62 -14.57 12.61
C ALA A 291 8.96 -15.38 11.35
N LYS A 292 9.89 -14.87 10.54
CA LYS A 292 10.46 -15.60 9.41
C LYS A 292 11.44 -16.65 9.92
N VAL A 293 11.42 -17.87 9.39
CA VAL A 293 12.39 -18.93 9.67
C VAL A 293 13.08 -19.37 8.39
N ALA A 294 14.41 -19.40 8.37
CA ALA A 294 15.21 -19.86 7.25
C ALA A 294 15.89 -21.19 7.60
N ILE A 295 15.59 -22.26 6.84
CA ILE A 295 16.17 -23.60 7.00
C ILE A 295 17.22 -23.82 5.90
N LYS A 296 18.43 -24.20 6.28
CA LYS A 296 19.62 -24.32 5.42
C LYS A 296 19.97 -25.74 5.00
#